data_AF-C0XRF5-F1
#
_entry.id   AF-C0XRF5-F1
#
_cell.length_a   1.000
_cell.length_b   1.000
_cell.length_c   1.000
_cell.angle_alpha   90.00
_cell.angle_beta   90.00
_cell.angle_gamma   90.00
#
_symmetry.space_group_name_H-M   'P 1'
#
loop_
_entity.id
_entity.type
_entity.pdbx_description
1 polymer ?
#
loop_
_entity_poly.entity_id
_entity_poly.type
_entity_poly.pdbx_seq_one_letter_code
_entity_poly.pdbx_strand_id
1 'polypeptide(L)'
;MELLLLLAVVGGAIYLISTRARGGSRKQLEQEQLDDALADAKRWTDRLGSQVLNLAGTDTASTQAMADASERFTAASAALADARTVKQAHLARESALEGLHYVNAAREIMGMPPGPPLSELEGQRRAGRVTEQRTVTQEDGTEITASPTASEQTPHYYPGGSVAGRPVPAGWYSSAWWAPAMMTGMWAASSMMFYSAMFAGMAGTPSAAEFEAGDAGADAGADMGDAGDAGADAGDAGGDFGGDAGGDGGFFGGDFGGDGGFDFGGFDF
;
A
#
# COMPACT_ATOMS: atom_id res chain seq x y z
N MET A 1 19.86 37.98 -46.96
CA MET A 1 20.72 37.38 -45.92
C MET A 1 20.44 37.98 -44.55
N GLU A 2 20.53 39.30 -44.37
CA GLU A 2 20.27 39.95 -43.06
C GLU A 2 18.86 39.69 -42.50
N LEU A 3 17.81 39.72 -43.33
CA LEU A 3 16.43 39.54 -42.87
C LEU A 3 16.14 38.12 -42.31
N LEU A 4 16.82 37.11 -42.87
CA LEU A 4 16.70 35.70 -42.42
C LEU A 4 17.44 35.47 -41.11
N LEU A 5 18.61 36.11 -40.94
CA LEU A 5 19.35 36.10 -39.67
C LEU A 5 18.55 36.76 -38.55
N LEU A 6 17.89 37.87 -38.84
CA LEU A 6 17.08 38.61 -37.86
C LEU A 6 15.87 37.79 -37.42
N LEU A 7 15.18 37.12 -38.35
CA LEU A 7 14.09 36.19 -38.05
C LEU A 7 14.56 34.97 -37.23
N ALA A 8 15.73 34.42 -37.52
CA ALA A 8 16.30 33.30 -36.77
C ALA A 8 16.63 33.68 -35.32
N VAL A 9 17.18 34.88 -35.08
CA VAL A 9 17.48 35.39 -33.74
C VAL A 9 16.20 35.64 -32.94
N VAL A 10 15.19 36.24 -33.55
CA VAL A 10 13.89 36.50 -32.90
C VAL A 10 13.16 35.18 -32.59
N GLY A 11 13.17 34.23 -33.53
CA GLY A 11 12.59 32.89 -33.31
C GLY A 11 13.28 32.13 -32.18
N GLY A 12 14.62 32.17 -32.13
CA GLY A 12 15.40 31.54 -31.06
C GLY A 12 15.15 32.18 -29.68
N ALA A 13 15.00 33.50 -29.63
CA ALA A 13 14.68 34.22 -28.39
C ALA A 13 13.29 33.87 -27.86
N ILE A 14 12.27 33.81 -28.73
CA ILE A 14 10.90 33.42 -28.36
C ILE A 14 10.87 31.95 -27.90
N TYR A 15 11.59 31.06 -28.58
CA TYR A 15 11.70 29.65 -28.19
C TYR A 15 12.31 29.49 -26.79
N LEU A 16 13.43 30.16 -26.49
CA LEU A 16 14.10 30.12 -25.19
C LEU A 16 13.24 30.67 -24.04
N ILE A 17 12.44 31.71 -24.29
CA ILE A 17 11.53 32.27 -23.28
C ILE A 17 10.37 31.30 -23.03
N SER A 18 9.82 30.71 -24.09
CA SER A 18 8.70 29.76 -23.98
C SER A 18 9.06 28.47 -23.25
N THR A 19 10.30 27.97 -23.44
CA THR A 19 10.79 26.77 -22.75
C THR A 19 11.12 27.02 -21.28
N ARG A 20 11.68 28.19 -20.94
CA ARG A 20 11.89 28.59 -19.54
C ARG A 20 10.59 28.83 -18.77
N ALA A 21 9.62 29.50 -19.39
CA ALA A 21 8.33 29.76 -18.76
C ALA A 21 7.57 28.46 -18.45
N ARG A 22 7.58 27.49 -19.37
CA ARG A 22 6.93 26.18 -19.15
C ARG A 22 7.63 25.32 -18.09
N GLY A 23 8.96 25.37 -18.00
CA GLY A 23 9.72 24.61 -17.00
C GLY A 23 9.56 25.12 -15.57
N GLY A 24 9.40 26.44 -15.39
CA GLY A 24 9.15 27.05 -14.07
C GLY A 24 7.79 26.67 -13.49
N SER A 25 6.73 26.77 -14.30
CA SER A 25 5.37 26.44 -13.86
C SER A 25 5.22 24.95 -13.51
N ARG A 26 5.87 24.04 -14.24
CA ARG A 26 5.78 22.60 -13.94
C ARG A 26 6.43 22.23 -12.61
N LYS A 27 7.60 22.78 -12.31
CA LYS A 27 8.28 22.56 -11.02
C LYS A 27 7.50 23.13 -9.84
N GLN A 28 6.87 24.29 -10.02
CA GLN A 28 6.00 24.89 -9.00
C GLN A 28 4.78 24.00 -8.72
N LEU A 29 4.11 23.52 -9.77
CA LEU A 29 2.97 22.61 -9.62
C LEU A 29 3.35 21.28 -8.92
N GLU A 30 4.51 20.71 -9.24
CA GLU A 30 5.00 19.48 -8.59
C GLU A 30 5.30 19.71 -7.10
N GLN A 31 5.81 20.89 -6.74
CA GLN A 31 6.04 21.27 -5.34
C GLN A 31 4.73 21.48 -4.59
N GLU A 32 3.78 22.21 -5.17
CA GLU A 32 2.45 22.42 -4.58
C GLU A 32 1.72 21.09 -4.34
N GLN A 33 1.78 20.15 -5.30
CA GLN A 33 1.21 18.82 -5.14
C GLN A 33 1.87 18.02 -4.02
N LEU A 34 3.18 18.14 -3.87
CA LEU A 34 3.91 17.50 -2.78
C LEU A 34 3.50 18.09 -1.43
N ASP A 35 3.46 19.42 -1.32
CA ASP A 35 3.08 20.12 -0.09
C ASP A 35 1.64 19.76 0.34
N ASP A 36 0.71 19.71 -0.61
CA ASP A 36 -0.67 19.28 -0.37
C ASP A 36 -0.74 17.81 0.11
N ALA A 37 0.01 16.91 -0.54
CA ALA A 37 0.05 15.50 -0.15
C ALA A 37 0.65 15.30 1.25
N LEU A 38 1.71 16.04 1.59
CA LEU A 38 2.31 16.04 2.92
C LEU A 38 1.35 16.60 3.97
N ALA A 39 0.61 17.66 3.66
CA ALA A 39 -0.39 18.24 4.54
C ALA A 39 -1.55 17.27 4.83
N ASP A 40 -2.06 16.57 3.80
CA ASP A 40 -3.11 15.56 3.99
C ASP A 40 -2.59 14.38 4.82
N ALA A 41 -1.43 13.84 4.50
CA ALA A 41 -0.80 12.77 5.27
C ALA A 41 -0.61 13.19 6.74
N LYS A 42 -0.09 14.39 6.99
CA LYS A 42 0.05 14.94 8.33
C LYS A 42 -1.28 15.03 9.07
N ARG A 43 -2.33 15.54 8.43
CA ARG A 43 -3.66 15.65 9.03
C ARG A 43 -4.19 14.29 9.50
N TRP A 44 -4.02 13.25 8.70
CA TRP A 44 -4.46 11.89 9.06
C TRP A 44 -3.60 11.29 10.17
N THR A 45 -2.27 11.47 10.11
CA THR A 45 -1.36 11.02 11.17
C THR A 45 -1.62 11.72 12.51
N ASP A 46 -1.84 13.03 12.52
CA ASP A 46 -2.18 13.79 13.72
C ASP A 46 -3.52 13.33 14.31
N ARG A 47 -4.52 13.04 13.44
CA ARG A 47 -5.81 12.48 13.86
C ARG A 47 -5.65 11.10 14.49
N LEU A 48 -4.84 10.22 13.88
CA LEU A 48 -4.54 8.90 14.43
C LEU A 48 -3.83 9.02 15.78
N GLY A 49 -2.80 9.85 15.87
CA GLY A 49 -2.06 10.09 17.11
C GLY A 49 -2.97 10.58 18.24
N SER A 50 -3.92 11.46 17.93
CA SER A 50 -4.95 11.88 18.90
C SER A 50 -5.80 10.71 19.41
N GLN A 51 -6.19 9.76 18.55
CA GLN A 51 -6.95 8.60 19.00
C GLN A 51 -6.10 7.65 19.84
N VAL A 52 -4.89 7.33 19.39
CA VAL A 52 -3.96 6.41 20.09
C VAL A 52 -3.60 6.93 21.48
N LEU A 53 -3.43 8.24 21.65
CA LEU A 53 -3.06 8.83 22.94
C LEU A 53 -4.23 8.94 23.93
N ASN A 54 -5.48 8.95 23.44
CA ASN A 54 -6.66 9.24 24.27
C ASN A 54 -7.63 8.06 24.42
N LEU A 55 -7.42 6.96 23.69
CA LEU A 55 -8.26 5.78 23.75
C LEU A 55 -7.44 4.60 24.27
N ALA A 56 -7.95 3.91 25.28
CA ALA A 56 -7.39 2.67 25.79
C ALA A 56 -8.41 1.55 25.60
N GLY A 57 -7.95 0.37 25.20
CA GLY A 57 -8.78 -0.82 25.15
C GLY A 57 -9.27 -1.24 26.54
N THR A 58 -10.47 -1.80 26.61
CA THR A 58 -11.08 -2.26 27.87
C THR A 58 -11.09 -3.79 28.02
N ASP A 59 -10.76 -4.50 26.94
CA ASP A 59 -10.70 -5.95 26.85
C ASP A 59 -9.52 -6.36 25.96
N THR A 60 -9.25 -7.67 25.85
CA THR A 60 -8.10 -8.19 25.08
C THR A 60 -8.16 -7.79 23.60
N ALA A 61 -9.34 -7.88 22.96
CA ALA A 61 -9.48 -7.60 21.54
C ALA A 61 -9.34 -6.09 21.25
N SER A 62 -9.96 -5.23 22.06
CA SER A 62 -9.85 -3.78 21.90
C SER A 62 -8.45 -3.27 22.26
N THR A 63 -7.78 -3.90 23.23
CA THR A 63 -6.36 -3.63 23.54
C THR A 63 -5.45 -3.99 22.37
N GLN A 64 -5.66 -5.15 21.76
CA GLN A 64 -4.89 -5.57 20.58
C GLN A 64 -5.11 -4.62 19.41
N ALA A 65 -6.37 -4.27 19.09
CA ALA A 65 -6.67 -3.32 18.03
C ALA A 65 -6.02 -1.94 18.28
N MET A 66 -5.98 -1.46 19.52
CA MET A 66 -5.28 -0.21 19.86
C MET A 66 -3.75 -0.35 19.77
N ALA A 67 -3.20 -1.52 20.06
CA ALA A 67 -1.78 -1.81 19.84
C ALA A 67 -1.44 -1.77 18.34
N ASP A 68 -2.22 -2.46 17.50
CA ASP A 68 -2.07 -2.42 16.04
C ASP A 68 -2.18 -0.98 15.51
N ALA A 69 -3.15 -0.20 16.02
CA ALA A 69 -3.27 1.23 15.69
C ALA A 69 -2.02 2.05 16.07
N SER A 70 -1.39 1.74 17.20
CA SER A 70 -0.17 2.41 17.68
C SER A 70 1.05 2.06 16.83
N GLU A 71 1.15 0.81 16.38
CA GLU A 71 2.17 0.39 15.42
C GLU A 71 2.02 1.15 14.10
N ARG A 72 0.78 1.24 13.57
CA ARG A 72 0.48 2.02 12.37
C ARG A 72 0.77 3.51 12.56
N PHE A 73 0.50 4.08 13.74
CA PHE A 73 0.87 5.46 14.03
C PHE A 73 2.38 5.70 13.98
N THR A 74 3.16 4.76 14.54
CA THR A 74 4.63 4.83 14.51
C THR A 74 5.14 4.75 13.07
N ALA A 75 4.62 3.80 12.28
CA ALA A 75 4.97 3.64 10.86
C ALA A 75 4.59 4.88 10.03
N ALA A 76 3.37 5.40 10.19
CA ALA A 76 2.90 6.59 9.49
C ALA A 76 3.73 7.83 9.84
N SER A 77 4.08 7.99 11.11
CA SER A 77 4.91 9.12 11.59
C SER A 77 6.32 9.07 11.01
N ALA A 78 6.95 7.89 10.99
CA ALA A 78 8.26 7.69 10.38
C ALA A 78 8.22 7.94 8.86
N ALA A 79 7.26 7.32 8.15
CA ALA A 79 7.09 7.48 6.71
C ALA A 79 6.83 8.94 6.31
N LEU A 80 6.03 9.67 7.09
CA LEU A 80 5.77 11.09 6.86
C LEU A 80 7.03 11.95 7.04
N ALA A 81 7.86 11.66 8.05
CA ALA A 81 9.10 12.40 8.29
C ALA A 81 10.10 12.24 7.13
N ASP A 82 10.13 11.06 6.51
CA ASP A 82 11.04 10.71 5.42
C ASP A 82 10.48 11.01 4.02
N ALA A 83 9.19 11.34 3.89
CA ALA A 83 8.56 11.57 2.60
C ALA A 83 9.18 12.76 1.85
N ARG A 84 9.60 12.52 0.59
CA ARG A 84 10.15 13.52 -0.34
C ARG A 84 9.42 13.54 -1.69
N THR A 85 8.42 12.69 -1.86
CA THR A 85 7.64 12.54 -3.09
C THR A 85 6.16 12.38 -2.76
N VAL A 86 5.29 12.73 -3.70
CA VAL A 86 3.82 12.59 -3.57
C VAL A 86 3.45 11.15 -3.22
N LYS A 87 4.07 10.16 -3.87
CA LYS A 87 3.87 8.73 -3.60
C LYS A 87 4.22 8.36 -2.15
N GLN A 88 5.36 8.85 -1.62
CA GLN A 88 5.74 8.59 -0.23
C GLN A 88 4.77 9.24 0.77
N ALA A 89 4.30 10.45 0.49
CA ALA A 89 3.27 11.09 1.32
C ALA A 89 1.97 10.30 1.33
N HIS A 90 1.53 9.77 0.17
CA HIS A 90 0.37 8.89 0.09
C HIS A 90 0.54 7.58 0.87
N LEU A 91 1.73 6.97 0.84
CA LEU A 91 2.01 5.76 1.64
C LEU A 91 1.92 6.04 3.15
N ALA A 92 2.41 7.20 3.61
CA ALA A 92 2.28 7.62 4.99
C ALA A 92 0.80 7.85 5.38
N ARG A 93 0.03 8.47 4.49
CA ARG A 93 -1.42 8.65 4.63
C ARG A 93 -2.17 7.31 4.73
N GLU A 94 -1.87 6.35 3.85
CA GLU A 94 -2.49 5.01 3.89
C GLU A 94 -2.19 4.31 5.23
N SER A 95 -0.94 4.39 5.71
CA SER A 95 -0.57 3.85 7.03
C SER A 95 -1.39 4.47 8.16
N ALA A 96 -1.62 5.80 8.11
CA ALA A 96 -2.43 6.48 9.10
C ALA A 96 -3.92 6.07 9.03
N LEU A 97 -4.45 5.88 7.82
CA LEU A 97 -5.82 5.41 7.62
C LEU A 97 -6.00 3.97 8.13
N GLU A 98 -5.03 3.08 7.90
CA GLU A 98 -5.04 1.72 8.44
C GLU A 98 -5.12 1.75 9.97
N GLY A 99 -4.29 2.58 10.62
CA GLY A 99 -4.37 2.78 12.06
C GLY A 99 -5.74 3.28 12.53
N LEU A 100 -6.37 4.18 11.79
CA LEU A 100 -7.72 4.67 12.12
C LEU A 100 -8.80 3.59 11.94
N HIS A 101 -8.63 2.66 11.00
CA HIS A 101 -9.51 1.50 10.88
C HIS A 101 -9.38 0.58 12.10
N TYR A 102 -8.17 0.37 12.62
CA TYR A 102 -7.96 -0.35 13.88
C TYR A 102 -8.58 0.39 15.09
N VAL A 103 -8.48 1.72 15.15
CA VAL A 103 -9.19 2.52 16.18
C VAL A 103 -10.71 2.33 16.08
N ASN A 104 -11.27 2.36 14.88
CA ASN A 104 -12.70 2.14 14.68
C ASN A 104 -13.12 0.72 15.11
N ALA A 105 -12.30 -0.29 14.82
CA ALA A 105 -12.51 -1.65 15.27
C ALA A 105 -12.48 -1.76 16.80
N ALA A 106 -11.52 -1.11 17.46
CA ALA A 106 -11.46 -1.04 18.93
C ALA A 106 -12.73 -0.40 19.51
N ARG A 107 -13.20 0.72 18.92
CA ARG A 107 -14.45 1.38 19.30
C ARG A 107 -15.66 0.46 19.15
N GLU A 108 -15.73 -0.30 18.06
CA GLU A 108 -16.81 -1.26 17.80
C GLU A 108 -16.88 -2.34 18.89
N ILE A 109 -15.75 -2.98 19.22
CA ILE A 109 -15.68 -3.97 20.30
C ILE A 109 -16.15 -3.37 21.62
N MET A 110 -15.71 -2.15 21.92
CA MET A 110 -16.04 -1.45 23.17
C MET A 110 -17.48 -0.90 23.20
N GLY A 111 -18.28 -1.12 22.15
CA GLY A 111 -19.65 -0.60 22.05
C GLY A 111 -19.71 0.93 22.00
N MET A 112 -18.62 1.59 21.60
CA MET A 112 -18.55 3.04 21.47
C MET A 112 -19.17 3.50 20.15
N PRO A 113 -19.60 4.78 20.06
CA PRO A 113 -19.99 5.36 18.79
C PRO A 113 -18.87 5.22 17.74
N PRO A 114 -19.21 4.87 16.49
CA PRO A 114 -18.22 4.74 15.43
C PRO A 114 -17.52 6.09 15.21
N GLY A 115 -16.23 6.02 14.88
CA GLY A 115 -15.48 7.21 14.50
C GLY A 115 -16.04 7.83 13.21
N PRO A 116 -15.63 9.07 12.86
CA PRO A 116 -16.00 9.66 11.58
C PRO A 116 -15.60 8.75 10.42
N PRO A 117 -16.42 8.68 9.36
CA PRO A 117 -16.18 7.78 8.24
C PRO A 117 -14.77 7.97 7.67
N LEU A 118 -14.12 6.85 7.40
CA LEU A 118 -12.78 6.80 6.82
C LEU A 118 -12.92 6.50 5.33
N SER A 119 -12.01 7.04 4.53
CA SER A 119 -11.86 6.56 3.16
C SER A 119 -11.46 5.08 3.17
N GLU A 120 -11.95 4.34 2.19
CA GLU A 120 -11.47 2.99 1.96
C GLU A 120 -9.98 3.01 1.63
N LEU A 121 -9.26 2.03 2.17
CA LEU A 121 -7.84 1.85 1.88
C LEU A 121 -7.67 1.35 0.45
N GLU A 122 -6.55 1.67 -0.18
CA GLU A 122 -6.25 1.15 -1.52
C GLU A 122 -6.21 -0.39 -1.51
N GLY A 123 -5.59 -0.97 -0.48
CA GLY A 123 -5.55 -2.41 -0.27
C GLY A 123 -6.94 -3.01 -0.01
N GLN A 124 -7.79 -2.30 0.73
CA GLN A 124 -9.15 -2.75 1.03
C GLN A 124 -10.04 -2.76 -0.22
N ARG A 125 -9.89 -1.80 -1.15
CA ARG A 125 -10.65 -1.77 -2.40
C ARG A 125 -10.44 -3.04 -3.24
N ARG A 126 -9.21 -3.57 -3.24
CA ARG A 126 -8.89 -4.83 -3.93
C ARG A 126 -9.26 -6.05 -3.12
N ALA A 127 -8.98 -6.03 -1.82
CA ALA A 127 -9.15 -7.19 -0.96
C ALA A 127 -10.59 -7.43 -0.52
N GLY A 128 -11.46 -6.43 -0.68
CA GLY A 128 -12.86 -6.55 -0.32
C GLY A 128 -13.09 -6.63 1.19
N ARG A 129 -14.26 -7.12 1.59
CA ARG A 129 -14.65 -7.27 2.99
C ARG A 129 -15.54 -8.49 3.20
N VAL A 130 -15.45 -9.08 4.39
CA VAL A 130 -16.37 -10.11 4.88
C VAL A 130 -17.78 -9.51 4.95
N THR A 131 -18.76 -10.17 4.35
CA THR A 131 -20.16 -9.71 4.32
C THR A 131 -21.11 -10.53 5.18
N GLU A 132 -20.69 -11.74 5.57
CA GLU A 132 -21.47 -12.65 6.40
C GLU A 132 -20.57 -13.48 7.32
N GLN A 133 -21.12 -13.94 8.43
CA GLN A 133 -20.38 -14.81 9.34
C GLN A 133 -20.26 -16.21 8.73
N ARG A 134 -19.05 -16.77 8.75
CA ARG A 134 -18.80 -18.14 8.27
C ARG A 134 -17.69 -18.80 9.07
N THR A 135 -17.84 -20.10 9.31
CA THR A 135 -16.85 -20.94 9.99
C THR A 135 -16.41 -22.05 9.05
N VAL A 136 -15.10 -22.29 8.96
CA VAL A 136 -14.48 -23.36 8.19
C VAL A 136 -13.53 -24.14 9.09
N THR A 137 -13.64 -25.45 9.05
CA THR A 137 -12.70 -26.38 9.69
C THR A 137 -11.56 -26.67 8.70
N GLN A 138 -10.33 -26.44 9.12
CA GLN A 138 -9.12 -26.77 8.37
C GLN A 138 -8.80 -28.27 8.46
N GLU A 139 -7.88 -28.75 7.62
CA GLU A 139 -7.47 -30.17 7.60
C GLU A 139 -6.87 -30.65 8.93
N ASP A 140 -6.24 -29.75 9.69
CA ASP A 140 -5.66 -30.02 11.01
C ASP A 140 -6.71 -30.02 12.15
N GLY A 141 -7.99 -29.81 11.82
CA GLY A 141 -9.11 -29.74 12.77
C GLY A 141 -9.33 -28.36 13.38
N THR A 142 -8.53 -27.35 13.04
CA THR A 142 -8.69 -25.98 13.54
C THR A 142 -9.89 -25.31 12.89
N GLU A 143 -10.81 -24.76 13.69
CA GLU A 143 -11.93 -23.96 13.20
C GLU A 143 -11.57 -22.48 13.11
N ILE A 144 -11.72 -21.90 11.92
CA ILE A 144 -11.57 -20.47 11.70
C ILE A 144 -12.93 -19.87 11.38
N THR A 145 -13.28 -18.80 12.08
CA THR A 145 -14.51 -18.03 11.86
C THR A 145 -14.15 -16.66 11.34
N ALA A 146 -14.86 -16.21 10.30
CA ALA A 146 -14.86 -14.84 9.80
C ALA A 146 -16.22 -14.19 10.08
N SER A 147 -16.25 -12.88 10.34
CA SER A 147 -17.47 -12.13 10.63
C SER A 147 -17.36 -10.67 10.13
N PRO A 148 -18.47 -10.05 9.68
CA PRO A 148 -18.52 -8.62 9.36
C PRO A 148 -18.52 -7.74 10.62
N THR A 149 -18.88 -8.28 11.79
CA THR A 149 -19.02 -7.52 13.05
C THR A 149 -18.17 -8.12 14.17
N ALA A 150 -17.76 -7.27 15.11
CA ALA A 150 -17.01 -7.69 16.29
C ALA A 150 -17.78 -8.71 17.15
N SER A 151 -17.07 -9.72 17.67
CA SER A 151 -17.63 -10.69 18.62
C SER A 151 -16.52 -11.34 19.45
N GLU A 152 -16.88 -11.97 20.57
CA GLU A 152 -15.92 -12.75 21.37
C GLU A 152 -15.29 -13.92 20.58
N GLN A 153 -16.00 -14.46 19.57
CA GLN A 153 -15.51 -15.55 18.73
C GLN A 153 -14.52 -15.08 17.65
N THR A 154 -14.53 -13.79 17.31
CA THR A 154 -13.71 -13.21 16.25
C THR A 154 -12.98 -11.96 16.77
N PRO A 155 -12.00 -12.11 17.68
CA PRO A 155 -11.37 -10.97 18.34
C PRO A 155 -10.34 -10.25 17.47
N HIS A 156 -9.93 -10.83 16.34
CA HIS A 156 -8.88 -10.27 15.49
C HIS A 156 -9.46 -9.49 14.32
N TYR A 157 -9.30 -8.17 14.34
CA TYR A 157 -9.66 -7.32 13.21
C TYR A 157 -8.54 -7.25 12.17
N TYR A 158 -8.90 -7.30 10.90
CA TYR A 158 -8.02 -6.92 9.79
C TYR A 158 -8.70 -5.83 8.93
N PRO A 159 -8.02 -4.72 8.61
CA PRO A 159 -8.62 -3.60 7.87
C PRO A 159 -8.82 -3.89 6.38
N GLY A 160 -8.27 -5.00 5.87
CA GLY A 160 -8.29 -5.35 4.45
C GLY A 160 -7.04 -4.83 3.72
N GLY A 161 -6.45 -5.64 2.86
CA GLY A 161 -5.16 -5.32 2.24
C GLY A 161 -4.49 -6.47 1.51
N SER A 162 -3.25 -6.26 1.08
CA SER A 162 -2.40 -7.31 0.49
C SER A 162 -1.40 -7.79 1.52
N VAL A 163 -1.29 -9.11 1.70
CA VAL A 163 -0.27 -9.77 2.54
C VAL A 163 0.52 -10.72 1.67
N ALA A 164 1.84 -10.52 1.59
CA ALA A 164 2.71 -11.28 0.69
C ALA A 164 2.15 -11.39 -0.74
N GLY A 165 1.67 -10.25 -1.26
CA GLY A 165 1.12 -10.14 -2.61
C GLY A 165 -0.29 -10.69 -2.78
N ARG A 166 -0.99 -11.14 -1.73
CA ARG A 166 -2.34 -11.71 -1.84
C ARG A 166 -3.39 -10.95 -1.04
N PRO A 167 -4.61 -10.79 -1.56
CA PRO A 167 -5.66 -10.05 -0.88
C PRO A 167 -6.18 -10.78 0.37
N VAL A 168 -6.22 -10.09 1.50
CA VAL A 168 -6.87 -10.53 2.73
C VAL A 168 -8.08 -9.62 2.98
N PRO A 169 -9.33 -10.13 2.94
CA PRO A 169 -10.52 -9.30 3.10
C PRO A 169 -10.58 -8.60 4.46
N ALA A 170 -11.13 -7.39 4.48
CA ALA A 170 -11.42 -6.68 5.72
C ALA A 170 -12.48 -7.44 6.54
N GLY A 171 -12.29 -7.54 7.85
CA GLY A 171 -13.27 -8.19 8.72
C GLY A 171 -12.69 -8.66 10.05
N TRP A 172 -13.53 -9.36 10.80
CA TRP A 172 -13.21 -9.95 12.08
C TRP A 172 -12.96 -11.44 11.95
N TYR A 173 -11.93 -11.95 12.60
CA TYR A 173 -11.49 -13.34 12.49
C TYR A 173 -11.22 -13.97 13.86
N SER A 174 -11.47 -15.28 13.98
CA SER A 174 -11.15 -16.05 15.19
C SER A 174 -9.65 -16.26 15.40
N SER A 175 -8.87 -16.19 14.33
CA SER A 175 -7.41 -16.16 14.37
C SER A 175 -6.86 -15.26 13.27
N ALA A 176 -5.66 -14.70 13.50
CA ALA A 176 -4.94 -13.93 12.50
C ALA A 176 -4.24 -14.85 11.47
N TRP A 177 -5.04 -15.57 10.67
CA TRP A 177 -4.54 -16.59 9.72
C TRP A 177 -3.56 -16.05 8.66
N TRP A 178 -3.55 -14.74 8.42
CA TRP A 178 -2.60 -14.05 7.53
C TRP A 178 -1.23 -13.77 8.18
N ALA A 179 -1.16 -13.76 9.52
CA ALA A 179 0.02 -13.29 10.25
C ALA A 179 1.30 -14.07 9.89
N PRO A 180 1.29 -15.41 9.72
CA PRO A 180 2.49 -16.12 9.28
C PRO A 180 3.02 -15.67 7.92
N ALA A 181 2.13 -15.41 6.96
CA ALA A 181 2.52 -14.92 5.63
C ALA A 181 3.04 -13.48 5.68
N MET A 182 2.48 -12.64 6.57
CA MET A 182 2.98 -11.29 6.83
C MET A 182 4.41 -11.31 7.39
N MET A 183 4.72 -12.26 8.27
CA MET A 183 6.05 -12.38 8.87
C MET A 183 7.08 -13.00 7.92
N THR A 184 6.68 -14.02 7.16
CA THR A 184 7.61 -14.83 6.35
C THR A 184 7.67 -14.41 4.89
N GLY A 185 6.70 -13.61 4.41
CA GLY A 185 6.51 -13.33 2.99
C GLY A 185 6.01 -14.53 2.19
N MET A 186 5.66 -15.66 2.83
CA MET A 186 5.26 -16.89 2.16
C MET A 186 3.93 -17.42 2.68
N TRP A 187 3.07 -17.85 1.76
CA TRP A 187 1.80 -18.49 2.10
C TRP A 187 1.96 -20.00 2.21
N ALA A 188 1.36 -20.60 3.24
CA ALA A 188 1.26 -22.06 3.34
C ALA A 188 0.35 -22.60 2.22
N ALA A 189 0.65 -23.79 1.70
CA ALA A 189 -0.15 -24.43 0.66
C ALA A 189 -1.63 -24.61 1.07
N SER A 190 -1.89 -24.89 2.35
CA SER A 190 -3.25 -25.01 2.91
C SER A 190 -4.04 -23.70 2.88
N SER A 191 -3.39 -22.54 2.80
CA SER A 191 -4.05 -21.23 2.81
C SER A 191 -4.97 -21.04 1.60
N MET A 192 -4.65 -21.65 0.46
CA MET A 192 -5.50 -21.60 -0.74
C MET A 192 -6.81 -22.37 -0.54
N MET A 193 -6.73 -23.57 0.02
CA MET A 193 -7.91 -24.39 0.31
C MET A 193 -8.78 -23.70 1.36
N PHE A 194 -8.14 -23.15 2.41
CA PHE A 194 -8.81 -22.35 3.42
C PHE A 194 -9.52 -21.14 2.80
N TYR A 195 -8.82 -20.34 1.98
CA TYR A 195 -9.40 -19.15 1.36
C TYR A 195 -10.60 -19.52 0.48
N SER A 196 -10.45 -20.55 -0.35
CA SER A 196 -11.54 -21.06 -1.19
C SER A 196 -12.75 -21.47 -0.35
N ALA A 197 -12.55 -22.29 0.69
CA ALA A 197 -13.63 -22.72 1.57
C ALA A 197 -14.30 -21.55 2.32
N MET A 198 -13.51 -20.60 2.81
CA MET A 198 -14.01 -19.47 3.58
C MET A 198 -14.74 -18.46 2.71
N PHE A 199 -14.25 -18.15 1.52
CA PHE A 199 -14.75 -17.02 0.73
C PHE A 199 -15.49 -17.43 -0.54
N ALA A 200 -15.65 -18.73 -0.82
CA ALA A 200 -16.45 -19.20 -1.95
C ALA A 200 -17.85 -18.59 -1.95
N GLY A 201 -18.18 -17.89 -3.05
CA GLY A 201 -19.48 -17.27 -3.27
C GLY A 201 -19.80 -16.08 -2.36
N MET A 202 -18.87 -15.64 -1.50
CA MET A 202 -19.09 -14.49 -0.62
C MET A 202 -19.01 -13.21 -1.45
N ALA A 203 -20.10 -12.43 -1.45
CA ALA A 203 -20.13 -11.17 -2.17
C ALA A 203 -19.15 -10.18 -1.53
N GLY A 204 -18.40 -9.45 -2.37
CA GLY A 204 -17.49 -8.41 -1.89
C GLY A 204 -16.13 -8.91 -1.41
N THR A 205 -15.80 -10.19 -1.59
CA THR A 205 -14.44 -10.73 -1.44
C THR A 205 -13.91 -11.22 -2.79
N PRO A 206 -12.59 -11.16 -3.04
CA PRO A 206 -11.98 -11.74 -4.23
C PRO A 206 -12.28 -13.23 -4.36
N SER A 207 -12.32 -13.72 -5.58
CA SER A 207 -12.40 -15.14 -5.86
C SER A 207 -11.10 -15.84 -5.44
N ALA A 208 -11.17 -17.16 -5.25
CA ALA A 208 -9.98 -17.96 -4.94
C ALA A 208 -8.89 -17.85 -6.04
N ALA A 209 -9.29 -17.67 -7.30
CA ALA A 209 -8.37 -17.48 -8.42
C ALA A 209 -7.65 -16.12 -8.33
N GLU A 210 -8.37 -15.05 -7.97
CA GLU A 210 -7.76 -13.72 -7.74
C GLU A 210 -6.82 -13.74 -6.53
N PHE A 211 -7.20 -14.45 -5.45
CA PHE A 211 -6.32 -14.66 -4.32
C PHE A 211 -5.04 -15.42 -4.70
N GLU A 212 -5.15 -16.44 -5.53
CA GLU A 212 -4.02 -17.23 -6.01
C GLU A 212 -3.08 -16.42 -6.91
N ALA A 213 -3.64 -15.66 -7.85
CA ALA A 213 -2.91 -14.78 -8.75
C ALA A 213 -2.17 -13.66 -7.99
N GLY A 214 -2.75 -13.19 -6.88
CA GLY A 214 -2.18 -12.09 -6.10
C GLY A 214 -2.01 -10.80 -6.90
N ASP A 215 -1.05 -9.97 -6.52
CA ASP A 215 -0.76 -8.69 -7.17
C ASP A 215 -0.28 -8.87 -8.64
N ALA A 216 0.18 -10.06 -9.04
CA ALA A 216 0.50 -10.38 -10.44
C ALA A 216 -0.76 -10.42 -11.34
N GLY A 217 -1.93 -10.76 -10.77
CA GLY A 217 -3.20 -10.71 -11.50
C GLY A 217 -3.73 -9.28 -11.72
N ALA A 218 -3.27 -8.30 -10.92
CA ALA A 218 -3.74 -6.92 -11.00
C ALA A 218 -3.12 -6.15 -12.18
N ASP A 219 -1.84 -6.37 -12.51
CA ASP A 219 -1.20 -5.80 -13.71
C ASP A 219 -1.58 -6.56 -14.99
N ALA A 220 -1.78 -7.88 -14.90
CA ALA A 220 -2.21 -8.68 -16.05
C ALA A 220 -3.62 -8.32 -16.58
N GLY A 221 -4.47 -7.73 -15.74
CA GLY A 221 -5.80 -7.24 -16.14
C GLY A 221 -5.83 -5.80 -16.66
N ALA A 222 -4.80 -4.99 -16.35
CA ALA A 222 -4.72 -3.60 -16.80
C ALA A 222 -4.04 -3.46 -18.18
N ASP A 223 -3.16 -4.39 -18.55
CA ASP A 223 -2.41 -4.37 -19.83
C ASP A 223 -3.05 -5.25 -20.93
N MET A 224 -4.11 -6.00 -20.60
CA MET A 224 -4.84 -6.86 -21.55
C MET A 224 -6.07 -6.15 -22.17
N GLY A 225 -6.06 -4.82 -22.17
CA GLY A 225 -7.16 -3.96 -22.64
C GLY A 225 -6.92 -3.21 -23.96
N ASP A 226 -5.70 -3.22 -24.52
CA ASP A 226 -5.36 -2.44 -25.73
C ASP A 226 -4.52 -3.19 -26.78
N ALA A 227 -4.35 -4.51 -26.64
CA ALA A 227 -3.65 -5.33 -27.65
C ALA A 227 -4.61 -5.82 -28.76
N GLY A 228 -5.35 -4.88 -29.35
CA GLY A 228 -6.50 -5.17 -30.21
C GLY A 228 -6.55 -4.43 -31.55
N ASP A 229 -5.42 -4.22 -32.23
CA ASP A 229 -5.38 -4.18 -33.71
C ASP A 229 -3.93 -4.25 -34.24
N ALA A 230 -3.34 -5.45 -34.22
CA ALA A 230 -2.11 -5.74 -34.96
C ALA A 230 -2.46 -6.37 -36.32
N GLY A 231 -2.92 -5.53 -37.25
CA GLY A 231 -3.15 -5.87 -38.65
C GLY A 231 -2.05 -5.31 -39.56
N ALA A 232 -1.12 -6.20 -39.94
CA ALA A 232 -0.12 -6.14 -41.03
C ALA A 232 -0.15 -4.96 -42.02
N ASP A 233 1.00 -4.32 -42.30
CA ASP A 233 1.85 -4.67 -43.46
C ASP A 233 3.13 -3.81 -43.56
N ALA A 234 4.19 -4.46 -44.05
CA ALA A 234 5.33 -3.99 -44.85
C ALA A 234 6.13 -2.70 -44.53
N GLY A 235 7.46 -2.86 -44.40
CA GLY A 235 8.40 -1.87 -44.97
C GLY A 235 9.72 -1.64 -44.23
N ASP A 236 10.74 -2.36 -44.68
CA ASP A 236 12.19 -2.09 -44.60
C ASP A 236 12.60 -0.59 -44.53
N ALA A 237 13.41 -0.23 -43.53
CA ALA A 237 14.49 0.75 -43.64
C ALA A 237 15.40 0.72 -42.39
N GLY A 238 16.67 0.39 -42.60
CA GLY A 238 17.70 0.33 -41.57
C GLY A 238 18.12 1.68 -40.97
N GLY A 239 18.91 1.59 -39.89
CA GLY A 239 19.55 2.74 -39.27
C GLY A 239 20.21 2.38 -37.94
N ASP A 240 21.50 2.06 -38.01
CA ASP A 240 22.47 2.01 -36.91
C ASP A 240 22.41 3.27 -36.02
N PHE A 241 22.23 3.10 -34.70
CA PHE A 241 22.77 4.01 -33.68
C PHE A 241 22.94 3.26 -32.35
N GLY A 242 24.20 2.98 -32.01
CA GLY A 242 24.60 2.55 -30.67
C GLY A 242 24.37 3.63 -29.60
N GLY A 243 24.33 3.19 -28.34
CA GLY A 243 24.25 4.08 -27.20
C GLY A 243 24.02 3.32 -25.90
N ASP A 244 25.12 3.06 -25.21
CA ASP A 244 25.25 2.66 -23.81
C ASP A 244 24.33 3.45 -22.85
N ALA A 245 23.66 2.75 -21.93
CA ALA A 245 23.23 3.27 -20.63
C ALA A 245 22.81 2.11 -19.71
N GLY A 246 23.75 1.67 -18.88
CA GLY A 246 23.47 0.83 -17.71
C GLY A 246 22.53 1.50 -16.71
N GLY A 247 21.89 0.67 -15.89
CA GLY A 247 20.98 1.11 -14.84
C GLY A 247 20.41 -0.06 -14.05
N ASP A 248 21.28 -0.72 -13.28
CA ASP A 248 20.91 -1.60 -12.18
C ASP A 248 19.92 -0.91 -11.22
N GLY A 249 18.86 -1.61 -10.85
CA GLY A 249 17.78 -1.06 -10.02
C GLY A 249 16.97 -2.14 -9.31
N GLY A 250 17.61 -3.25 -8.92
CA GLY A 250 17.03 -4.23 -8.00
C GLY A 250 16.99 -3.68 -6.58
N PHE A 251 15.87 -3.06 -6.19
CA PHE A 251 15.54 -2.90 -4.79
C PHE A 251 15.03 -4.26 -4.27
N PHE A 252 15.43 -4.61 -3.04
CA PHE A 252 15.13 -5.87 -2.31
C PHE A 252 16.16 -7.00 -2.48
N GLY A 253 17.36 -6.79 -1.93
CA GLY A 253 18.27 -7.86 -1.54
C GLY A 253 18.91 -7.49 -0.20
N GLY A 254 18.27 -7.90 0.90
CA GLY A 254 18.84 -7.74 2.23
C GLY A 254 20.05 -8.65 2.40
N ASP A 255 21.21 -8.06 2.62
CA ASP A 255 22.39 -8.75 3.12
C ASP A 255 22.67 -8.25 4.54
N PHE A 256 22.18 -9.01 5.51
CA PHE A 256 22.63 -8.95 6.90
C PHE A 256 23.19 -10.32 7.27
N GLY A 257 24.50 -10.45 7.18
CA GLY A 257 25.31 -11.54 7.71
C GLY A 257 26.76 -11.29 7.32
N GLY A 258 27.55 -10.57 8.11
CA GLY A 258 28.23 -11.12 9.27
C GLY A 258 29.74 -10.99 9.03
N ASP A 259 30.49 -10.75 10.10
CA ASP A 259 31.94 -11.00 10.19
C ASP A 259 32.86 -9.90 9.63
N GLY A 260 32.95 -8.78 10.36
CA GLY A 260 33.97 -7.76 10.12
C GLY A 260 34.25 -6.95 11.38
N GLY A 261 34.91 -7.55 12.36
CA GLY A 261 35.37 -6.86 13.55
C GLY A 261 36.33 -5.73 13.17
N PHE A 262 35.89 -4.49 13.37
CA PHE A 262 36.75 -3.32 13.37
C PHE A 262 36.85 -2.78 14.80
N ASP A 263 38.01 -3.09 15.37
CA ASP A 263 38.65 -2.44 16.50
C ASP A 263 38.58 -0.91 16.37
N PHE A 264 37.91 -0.26 17.30
CA PHE A 264 38.23 1.12 17.70
C PHE A 264 38.27 1.16 19.22
N GLY A 265 39.50 1.09 19.73
CA GLY A 265 39.83 1.20 21.13
C GLY A 265 39.29 2.47 21.79
N GLY A 266 38.92 2.27 23.06
CA GLY A 266 39.27 3.09 24.20
C GLY A 266 38.98 4.59 24.13
N PHE A 267 37.89 4.99 24.78
CA PHE A 267 37.90 6.20 25.61
C PHE A 267 37.13 5.93 26.91
N ASP A 268 37.91 6.00 27.99
CA ASP A 268 37.53 6.00 29.40
C ASP A 268 37.05 7.41 29.77
N PHE A 269 35.80 7.56 30.23
CA PHE A 269 35.31 8.59 31.18
C PHE A 269 34.01 8.10 31.84
#